data_AF-A0A7X9J1M1-F1
#
_entry.id   AF-A0A7X9J1M1-F1
#
_cell.length_a   1.000
_cell.length_b   1.000
_cell.length_c   1.000
_cell.angle_alpha   90.00
_cell.angle_beta   90.00
_cell.angle_gamma   90.00
#
_symmetry.space_group_name_H-M   'P 1'
#
loop_
_entity.id
_entity.type
_entity.pdbx_description
1 polymer ?
#
loop_
_entity_poly.entity_id
_entity_poly.type
_entity_poly.pdbx_seq_one_letter_code
_entity_poly.pdbx_strand_id
1 'polypeptide(L)'
;MGHLLAREVSSDFDEFHRARRVTHLDGTFEDTTYACCGVETSTARDGVVTTYLYAPESKRQYGVLRGGVVTASDVDAAGRTTR
;
A
#
# COMPACT_ATOMS: atom_id res chain seq x y z
N MET A 1 1.41 33.08 -16.97
CA MET A 1 1.04 32.66 -15.60
C MET A 1 0.75 31.16 -15.67
N GLY A 2 1.56 30.33 -15.02
CA GLY A 2 1.37 28.87 -15.01
C GLY A 2 0.56 28.46 -13.78
N HIS A 3 -0.49 27.69 -13.97
CA HIS A 3 -1.27 27.13 -12.88
C HIS A 3 -0.65 25.79 -12.45
N LEU A 4 -0.49 25.59 -11.14
CA LEU A 4 -0.02 24.33 -10.58
C LEU A 4 -1.16 23.30 -10.72
N LEU A 5 -0.94 22.26 -11.52
CA LEU A 5 -1.97 21.24 -11.80
C LEU A 5 -1.91 20.06 -10.82
N ALA A 6 -0.77 19.85 -10.15
CA ALA A 6 -0.58 18.80 -9.16
C ALA A 6 0.54 19.16 -8.17
N ARG A 7 0.42 18.66 -6.94
CA ARG A 7 1.44 18.70 -5.89
C ARG A 7 1.25 17.51 -4.98
N GLU A 8 2.35 16.94 -4.51
CA GLU A 8 2.38 15.87 -3.52
C GLU A 8 3.40 16.22 -2.43
N VAL A 9 3.02 16.04 -1.17
CA VAL A 9 3.86 16.29 -0.01
C VAL A 9 3.91 15.03 0.83
N SER A 10 5.08 14.40 0.89
CA SER A 10 5.32 13.24 1.73
C SER A 10 5.61 13.65 3.17
N SER A 11 5.01 12.93 4.12
CA SER A 11 5.15 13.18 5.57
C SER A 11 4.98 11.88 6.36
N ASP A 12 5.08 11.99 7.69
CA ASP A 12 4.93 10.88 8.64
C ASP A 12 5.89 9.71 8.34
N PHE A 13 7.18 10.02 8.19
CA PHE A 13 8.18 9.01 7.86
C PHE A 13 8.36 7.99 8.99
N ASP A 14 8.67 6.74 8.64
CA ASP A 14 9.06 5.70 9.59
C ASP A 14 10.57 5.72 9.90
N GLU A 15 11.04 4.78 10.73
CA GLU A 15 12.47 4.66 11.11
C GLU A 15 13.41 4.39 9.93
N PHE A 16 12.87 3.89 8.81
CA PHE A 16 13.59 3.64 7.56
C PHE A 16 13.45 4.81 6.57
N HIS A 17 12.91 5.95 7.00
CA HIS A 17 12.63 7.12 6.17
C HIS A 17 11.68 6.85 5.00
N ARG A 18 10.75 5.90 5.16
CA ARG A 18 9.65 5.68 4.20
C ARG A 18 8.44 6.53 4.61
N ALA A 19 7.87 7.26 3.66
CA ALA A 19 6.71 8.11 3.92
C ALA A 19 5.47 7.28 4.21
N ARG A 20 4.77 7.55 5.33
CA ARG A 20 3.47 6.93 5.63
C ARG A 20 2.29 7.76 5.18
N ARG A 21 2.47 9.05 4.87
CA ARG A 21 1.41 9.92 4.34
C ARG A 21 1.86 10.70 3.12
N VAL A 22 0.99 10.77 2.11
CA VAL A 22 1.13 11.67 0.96
C VAL A 22 -0.07 12.60 0.90
N THR A 23 0.14 13.90 1.02
CA THR A 23 -0.91 14.92 0.89
C THR A 23 -0.87 15.56 -0.50
N HIS A 24 -2.02 15.65 -1.14
CA HIS A 24 -2.18 16.21 -2.49
C HIS A 24 -2.51 17.69 -2.47
N LEU A 25 -2.47 18.33 -3.65
CA LEU A 25 -2.73 19.76 -3.81
C LEU A 25 -4.11 20.19 -3.29
N ASP A 26 -5.12 19.33 -3.43
CA ASP A 26 -6.49 19.54 -2.95
C ASP A 26 -6.67 19.31 -1.45
N GLY A 27 -5.59 18.99 -0.73
CA GLY A 27 -5.58 18.71 0.71
C GLY A 27 -6.02 17.29 1.08
N THR A 28 -6.48 16.48 0.12
CA THR A 28 -6.70 15.04 0.36
C THR A 28 -5.37 14.33 0.58
N PHE A 29 -5.40 13.15 1.19
CA PHE A 29 -4.19 12.38 1.44
C PHE A 29 -4.44 10.89 1.32
N GLU A 30 -3.34 10.16 1.14
CA GLU A 30 -3.28 8.70 1.21
C GLU A 30 -2.34 8.32 2.35
N ASP A 31 -2.70 7.25 3.07
CA ASP A 31 -1.87 6.69 4.13
C ASP A 31 -1.33 5.31 3.73
N THR A 32 -0.13 4.98 4.18
CA THR A 32 0.54 3.71 3.95
C THR A 32 1.19 3.24 5.24
N THR A 33 0.85 2.04 5.68
CA THR A 33 1.53 1.36 6.79
C THR A 33 2.47 0.31 6.22
N TYR A 34 3.69 0.26 6.71
CA TYR A 34 4.67 -0.74 6.31
C TYR A 34 4.90 -1.75 7.43
N ALA A 35 5.07 -3.01 7.04
CA ALA A 35 5.52 -4.08 7.92
C ALA A 35 6.94 -4.54 7.54
N CYS A 36 7.37 -5.68 8.09
CA CYS A 36 8.67 -6.31 7.84
C CYS A 36 9.03 -6.49 6.36
N CYS A 37 8.01 -6.57 5.51
CA CYS A 37 8.08 -7.29 4.25
C CYS A 37 7.48 -6.50 3.09
N GLY A 38 7.04 -5.26 3.34
CA GLY A 38 6.39 -4.40 2.35
C GLY A 38 5.34 -3.49 2.97
N VAL A 39 4.43 -3.02 2.12
CA VAL A 39 3.23 -2.29 2.54
C VAL A 39 2.28 -3.29 3.20
N GLU A 40 1.88 -3.05 4.43
CA GLU A 40 0.87 -3.87 5.12
C GLU A 40 -0.54 -3.40 4.75
N THR A 41 -0.77 -2.09 4.83
CA THR A 41 -2.04 -1.46 4.46
C THR A 41 -1.81 -0.16 3.71
N SER A 42 -2.75 0.18 2.83
CA SER A 42 -2.88 1.51 2.26
C SER A 42 -4.31 2.00 2.39
N THR A 43 -4.47 3.28 2.69
CA THR A 43 -5.77 3.96 2.75
C THR A 43 -5.78 4.99 1.64
N ALA A 44 -6.67 4.81 0.66
CA ALA A 44 -6.83 5.74 -0.46
C ALA A 44 -7.53 7.03 -0.01
N ARG A 45 -7.51 8.06 -0.87
CA ARG A 45 -8.11 9.38 -0.61
C ARG A 45 -9.62 9.33 -0.30
N ASP A 46 -10.30 8.32 -0.82
CA ASP A 46 -11.72 8.05 -0.59
C ASP A 46 -11.99 7.27 0.71
N GLY A 47 -10.94 7.00 1.50
CA GLY A 47 -11.00 6.25 2.75
C GLY A 47 -10.99 4.73 2.57
N VAL A 48 -10.92 4.21 1.34
CA VAL A 48 -10.90 2.75 1.12
C VAL A 48 -9.56 2.17 1.56
N VAL A 49 -9.63 1.24 2.52
CA VAL A 49 -8.47 0.49 3.00
C VAL A 49 -8.23 -0.74 2.14
N THR A 50 -6.97 -0.94 1.75
CA THR A 50 -6.46 -2.14 1.11
C THR A 50 -5.44 -2.79 2.04
N THR A 51 -5.64 -4.06 2.39
CA THR A 51 -4.67 -4.86 3.13
C THR A 51 -3.94 -5.78 2.15
N TYR A 52 -2.62 -5.82 2.23
CA TYR A 52 -1.78 -6.64 1.37
C TYR A 52 -1.44 -7.95 2.07
N LEU A 53 -1.65 -9.07 1.38
CA LEU A 53 -1.49 -10.41 1.93
C LEU A 53 -0.16 -11.01 1.45
N TYR A 54 0.66 -11.46 2.39
CA TYR A 54 2.00 -11.99 2.14
C TYR A 54 2.12 -13.44 2.64
N ALA A 55 2.81 -14.27 1.85
CA ALA A 55 3.09 -15.65 2.23
C ALA A 55 4.11 -15.68 3.39
N PRO A 56 3.87 -16.44 4.46
CA PRO A 56 4.71 -16.42 5.64
C PRO A 56 6.14 -16.93 5.39
N GLU A 57 6.34 -17.86 4.46
CA GLU A 57 7.63 -18.47 4.14
C GLU A 57 8.46 -17.60 3.20
N SER A 58 7.87 -17.15 2.09
CA SER A 58 8.59 -16.43 1.02
C SER A 58 8.53 -14.92 1.16
N LYS A 59 7.67 -14.40 2.04
CA LYS A 59 7.35 -12.96 2.17
C LYS A 59 6.87 -12.32 0.86
N ARG A 60 6.44 -13.12 -0.11
CA ARG A 60 5.91 -12.62 -1.37
C ARG A 60 4.43 -12.28 -1.22
N GLN A 61 4.02 -11.15 -1.79
CA GLN A 61 2.62 -10.79 -1.87
C GLN A 61 1.88 -11.79 -2.77
N TYR A 62 0.76 -12.32 -2.29
CA TYR A 62 -0.09 -13.24 -3.06
C TYR A 62 -1.53 -12.75 -3.22
N GLY A 63 -1.93 -11.71 -2.49
CA GLY A 63 -3.27 -11.18 -2.60
C GLY A 63 -3.47 -9.82 -1.94
N VAL A 64 -4.70 -9.35 -2.02
CA VAL A 64 -5.19 -8.12 -1.40
C VAL A 64 -6.60 -8.34 -0.86
N LEU A 65 -6.90 -7.70 0.27
CA LEU A 65 -8.25 -7.54 0.80
C LEU A 65 -8.65 -6.08 0.63
N ARG A 66 -9.72 -5.81 -0.11
CA ARG A 66 -10.24 -4.45 -0.31
C ARG A 66 -11.77 -4.48 -0.30
N GLY A 67 -12.40 -3.64 0.51
CA GLY A 67 -13.86 -3.56 0.59
C GLY A 67 -14.53 -4.89 0.97
N GLY A 68 -13.87 -5.72 1.77
CA GLY A 68 -14.36 -7.05 2.16
C GLY A 68 -14.15 -8.14 1.10
N VAL A 69 -13.63 -7.82 -0.08
CA VAL A 69 -13.33 -8.77 -1.15
C VAL A 69 -11.86 -9.12 -1.14
N VAL A 70 -11.56 -10.42 -1.11
CA VAL A 70 -10.20 -10.93 -1.25
C VAL A 70 -9.95 -11.28 -2.71
N THR A 71 -8.89 -10.72 -3.27
CA THR A 71 -8.33 -11.15 -4.56
C THR A 71 -6.95 -11.72 -4.30
N ALA A 72 -6.78 -13.02 -4.49
CA ALA A 72 -5.54 -13.72 -4.18
C ALA A 72 -5.24 -14.81 -5.21
N SER A 73 -3.96 -15.14 -5.33
CA SER A 73 -3.44 -16.26 -6.09
C SER A 73 -2.88 -17.32 -5.15
N ASP A 74 -2.95 -18.57 -5.57
CA ASP A 74 -2.26 -19.66 -4.87
C ASP A 74 -0.74 -19.51 -5.10
N VAL A 75 0.05 -19.70 -4.05
CA VAL A 75 1.51 -19.64 -4.10
C VAL A 75 2.13 -20.88 -3.48
N ASP A 76 3.21 -21.39 -4.08
CA ASP A 76 3.99 -22.49 -3.50
C ASP A 76 4.99 -22.01 -2.44
N ALA A 77 5.67 -22.95 -1.78
CA ALA A 77 6.68 -22.65 -0.76
C ALA A 77 7.88 -21.84 -1.28
N ALA A 78 8.13 -21.85 -2.61
CA ALA A 78 9.13 -21.01 -3.25
C ALA A 78 8.60 -19.61 -3.62
N GLY A 79 7.34 -19.31 -3.27
CA GLY A 79 6.65 -18.06 -3.59
C GLY A 79 6.17 -17.97 -5.04
N ARG A 80 6.20 -19.04 -5.83
CA ARG A 80 5.75 -19.01 -7.22
C ARG A 80 4.24 -19.13 -7.26
N THR A 81 3.60 -18.30 -8.11
CA THR A 81 2.16 -18.37 -8.34
C THR A 81 1.81 -19.67 -9.06
N THR A 82 0.83 -20.41 -8.54
CA THR A 82 0.39 -21.70 -9.08
C THR A 82 -1.01 -21.65 -9.67
N ARG A 83 -1.80 -20.61 -9.38
CA ARG A 83 -3.15 -20.42 -9.93
C ARG A 83 -3.62 -18.96 -9.85
#